data_AF-A0A0F9QVD0-F1
#
_entry.id   AF-A0A0F9QVD0-F1
#
_cell.length_a   1.000
_cell.length_b   1.000
_cell.length_c   1.000
_cell.angle_alpha   90.00
_cell.angle_beta   90.00
_cell.angle_gamma   90.00
#
_symmetry.space_group_name_H-M   'P 1'
#
loop_
_entity.id
_entity.type
_entity.pdbx_description
1 polymer ?
#
loop_
_entity_poly.entity_id
_entity_poly.type
_entity_poly.pdbx_seq_one_letter_code
_entity_poly.pdbx_strand_id
1 'polypeptide(L)'
;MSTRPQPRPTLEVSIVLRHELPLSAHELTNRVGSWLRAQLGPYGEPLTGEEAEILDILRNHLGQQNAISIVEIQRSLERSDRHIKEMVRLLRVKHRIRVGSLRGSRERDAHGYFLCLTPREVDVTISARLAEVRSSLEVINALKGGLSHALAEVNGQLRLLFGGETSNG
;
A
#
# COMPACT_ATOMS: atom_id res chain seq x y z
N MET A 1 -18.91 -7.71 46.69
CA MET A 1 -18.16 -8.71 45.89
C MET A 1 -17.62 -8.00 44.66
N SER A 2 -16.29 -7.91 44.54
CA SER A 2 -15.57 -7.09 43.56
C SER A 2 -15.29 -7.90 42.30
N THR A 3 -15.80 -7.45 41.15
CA THR A 3 -15.54 -8.05 39.84
C THR A 3 -14.19 -7.55 39.33
N ARG A 4 -13.17 -8.42 39.32
CA ARG A 4 -11.87 -8.11 38.71
C ARG A 4 -12.04 -7.94 37.19
N PRO A 5 -11.46 -6.90 36.57
CA PRO A 5 -11.42 -6.78 35.12
C PRO A 5 -10.51 -7.87 34.55
N GLN A 6 -11.02 -8.63 33.58
CA GLN A 6 -10.23 -9.59 32.82
C GLN A 6 -9.19 -8.86 31.95
N PRO A 7 -7.95 -9.38 31.86
CA PRO A 7 -6.94 -8.79 30.99
C PRO A 7 -7.35 -8.99 29.52
N ARG A 8 -7.29 -7.92 28.73
CA ARG A 8 -7.47 -8.00 27.27
C ARG A 8 -6.36 -8.88 26.69
N PRO A 9 -6.65 -9.83 25.79
CA PRO A 9 -5.61 -10.57 25.09
C PRO A 9 -4.83 -9.60 24.20
N THR A 10 -3.58 -9.33 24.58
CA THR A 10 -2.61 -8.58 23.78
C THR A 10 -2.05 -9.57 22.76
N LEU A 11 -2.71 -9.67 21.60
CA LEU A 11 -2.12 -10.32 20.43
C LEU A 11 -1.10 -9.34 19.82
N GLU A 12 0.04 -9.16 20.48
CA GLU A 12 1.24 -8.64 19.80
C GLU A 12 1.83 -9.77 18.96
N VAL A 13 1.15 -10.09 17.86
CA VAL A 13 1.81 -10.79 16.76
C VAL A 13 2.65 -9.73 16.05
N SER A 14 3.90 -9.57 16.48
CA SER A 14 4.89 -8.84 15.71
C SER A 14 5.16 -9.62 14.42
N ILE A 15 4.34 -9.39 13.39
CA ILE A 15 4.61 -9.90 12.05
C ILE A 15 5.86 -9.17 11.57
N VAL A 16 7.03 -9.80 11.72
CA VAL A 16 8.28 -9.31 11.14
C VAL A 16 8.17 -9.53 9.63
N LEU A 17 7.65 -8.53 8.92
CA LEU A 17 7.62 -8.52 7.48
C LEU A 17 9.05 -8.27 6.99
N ARG A 18 9.80 -9.33 6.68
CA ARG A 18 11.11 -9.21 6.03
C ARG A 18 10.88 -8.73 4.59
N HIS A 19 11.02 -7.43 4.36
CA HIS A 19 10.93 -6.86 3.03
C HIS A 19 12.28 -6.97 2.32
N GLU A 20 12.43 -7.94 1.41
CA GLU A 20 13.58 -8.01 0.51
C GLU A 20 13.54 -6.83 -0.48
N LEU A 21 14.17 -5.72 -0.09
CA LEU A 21 14.37 -4.53 -0.91
C LEU A 21 15.77 -4.54 -1.51
N PRO A 22 15.99 -3.87 -2.66
CA PRO A 22 17.33 -3.65 -3.18
C PRO A 22 18.18 -2.90 -2.14
N LEU A 23 19.48 -3.18 -2.12
CA LEU A 23 20.41 -2.66 -1.11
C LEU A 23 20.72 -1.18 -1.34
N SER A 24 20.50 -0.67 -2.55
CA SER A 24 20.77 0.71 -2.94
C SER A 24 19.72 1.33 -3.88
N ALA A 25 19.69 2.67 -3.91
CA ALA A 25 18.86 3.44 -4.82
C ALA A 25 19.19 3.14 -6.30
N HIS A 26 20.47 3.01 -6.64
CA HIS A 26 20.92 2.71 -8.00
C HIS A 26 20.40 1.35 -8.49
N GLU A 27 20.45 0.32 -7.65
CA GLU A 27 19.89 -1.00 -7.98
C GLU A 27 18.37 -0.94 -8.21
N LEU A 28 17.65 -0.17 -7.39
CA LEU A 28 16.20 0.01 -7.58
C LEU A 28 15.91 0.73 -8.90
N THR A 29 16.61 1.82 -9.20
CA THR A 29 16.49 2.53 -10.49
C THR A 29 16.75 1.59 -11.67
N ASN A 30 17.81 0.77 -11.60
CA ASN A 30 18.16 -0.17 -12.66
C ASN A 30 17.10 -1.25 -12.85
N ARG A 31 16.55 -1.80 -11.75
CA ARG A 31 15.45 -2.77 -11.79
C ARG A 31 14.20 -2.16 -12.44
N VAL A 32 13.80 -0.98 -12.00
CA VAL A 32 12.66 -0.25 -12.59
C VAL A 32 12.89 0.01 -14.07
N GLY A 33 14.09 0.46 -14.47
CA GLY A 33 14.45 0.64 -15.86
C GLY A 33 14.36 -0.67 -16.68
N SER A 34 14.73 -1.80 -16.09
CA SER A 34 14.58 -3.12 -16.73
C SER A 34 13.10 -3.49 -16.93
N TRP A 35 12.26 -3.28 -15.92
CA TRP A 35 10.82 -3.53 -15.98
C TRP A 35 10.14 -2.70 -17.06
N LEU A 36 10.46 -1.41 -17.13
CA LEU A 36 9.92 -0.49 -18.12
C LEU A 36 10.33 -0.87 -19.55
N ARG A 37 11.60 -1.23 -19.77
CA ARG A 37 12.06 -1.70 -21.10
C ARG A 37 11.40 -3.01 -21.52
N ALA A 38 11.20 -3.92 -20.58
CA ALA A 38 10.52 -5.19 -20.85
C ALA A 38 9.00 -5.04 -20.95
N GLN A 39 8.43 -3.91 -20.48
CA GLN A 39 6.99 -3.74 -20.23
C GLN A 39 6.40 -4.83 -19.33
N LEU A 40 7.21 -5.34 -18.40
CA LEU A 40 6.84 -6.38 -17.46
C LEU A 40 7.19 -5.94 -16.05
N GLY A 41 6.31 -6.22 -15.09
CA GLY A 41 6.62 -6.03 -13.69
C GLY A 41 7.57 -7.09 -13.15
N PRO A 42 7.88 -7.05 -11.84
CA PRO A 42 8.94 -7.85 -11.23
C PRO A 42 8.76 -9.37 -11.36
N TYR A 43 7.53 -9.85 -11.54
CA TYR A 43 7.20 -11.28 -11.64
C TYR A 43 6.74 -11.69 -13.04
N GLY A 44 6.99 -10.86 -14.06
CA GLY A 44 6.72 -11.16 -15.46
C GLY A 44 5.31 -10.84 -15.94
N GLU A 45 4.48 -10.24 -15.10
CA GLU A 45 3.15 -9.76 -15.48
C GLU A 45 3.22 -8.47 -16.30
N PRO A 46 2.38 -8.30 -17.34
CA PRO A 46 2.47 -7.15 -18.25
C PRO A 46 2.06 -5.84 -17.57
N LEU A 47 2.89 -4.81 -17.78
CA LEU A 47 2.57 -3.42 -17.44
C LEU A 47 1.72 -2.82 -18.56
N THR A 48 0.61 -2.17 -18.20
CA THR A 48 -0.09 -1.29 -19.15
C THR A 48 0.75 -0.04 -19.42
N GLY A 49 0.45 0.69 -20.50
CA GLY A 49 1.12 1.96 -20.79
C GLY A 49 1.01 2.94 -19.62
N GLU A 50 -0.17 3.05 -19.01
CA GLU A 50 -0.43 3.96 -17.88
C GLU A 50 0.27 3.50 -16.58
N GLU A 51 0.35 2.18 -16.33
CA GLU A 51 1.15 1.62 -15.22
C GLU A 51 2.65 1.95 -15.41
N ALA A 52 3.15 1.83 -16.64
CA ALA A 52 4.54 2.13 -16.98
C ALA A 52 4.87 3.63 -16.88
N GLU A 53 3.97 4.52 -17.32
CA GLU A 53 4.13 5.98 -17.19
C GLU A 53 4.27 6.40 -15.73
N ILE A 54 3.39 5.91 -14.86
CA ILE A 54 3.46 6.19 -13.42
C ILE A 54 4.75 5.64 -12.82
N LEU A 55 5.14 4.43 -13.20
CA LEU A 55 6.36 3.80 -12.70
C LEU A 55 7.63 4.53 -13.18
N ASP A 56 7.65 5.06 -14.40
CA ASP A 56 8.78 5.85 -14.92
C ASP A 56 8.94 7.17 -14.17
N ILE A 57 7.84 7.86 -13.83
CA ILE A 57 7.89 9.02 -12.93
C ILE A 57 8.49 8.60 -11.59
N LEU A 58 7.92 7.56 -10.96
CA LEU A 58 8.35 7.10 -9.64
C LEU A 58 9.80 6.61 -9.59
N ARG A 59 10.42 6.24 -10.72
CA ARG A 59 11.83 5.83 -10.81
C ARG A 59 12.79 6.88 -10.25
N ASN A 60 12.42 8.16 -10.33
CA ASN A 60 13.22 9.28 -9.82
C ASN A 60 12.84 9.69 -8.39
N HIS A 61 11.78 9.10 -7.83
CA HIS A 61 11.22 9.41 -6.52
C HIS A 61 11.43 8.24 -5.56
N LEU A 62 12.70 8.04 -5.19
CA LEU A 62 13.14 6.92 -4.35
C LEU A 62 13.29 7.35 -2.89
N GLY A 63 12.62 6.62 -2.00
CA GLY A 63 12.60 6.89 -0.57
C GLY A 63 11.64 8.00 -0.16
N GLN A 64 11.29 8.00 1.12
CA GLN A 64 10.23 8.84 1.69
C GLN A 64 10.51 10.34 1.49
N GLN A 65 11.77 10.76 1.63
CA GLN A 65 12.21 12.15 1.49
C GLN A 65 12.06 12.71 0.07
N ASN A 66 11.93 11.84 -0.94
CA ASN A 66 11.83 12.24 -2.35
C ASN A 66 10.43 11.99 -2.92
N ALA A 67 9.40 11.94 -2.06
CA ALA A 67 8.03 11.73 -2.49
C ALA A 67 7.54 12.83 -3.44
N ILE A 68 6.79 12.42 -4.47
CA ILE A 68 6.14 13.31 -5.44
C ILE A 68 4.65 13.44 -5.15
N SER A 69 4.15 14.67 -5.14
CA SER A 69 2.74 14.92 -4.89
C SER A 69 1.87 14.42 -6.04
N ILE A 70 0.62 14.04 -5.74
CA ILE A 70 -0.31 13.62 -6.80
C ILE A 70 -0.56 14.76 -7.80
N VAL A 71 -0.58 16.01 -7.34
CA VAL A 71 -0.77 17.20 -8.19
C VAL A 71 0.37 17.32 -9.22
N GLU A 72 1.61 17.03 -8.83
CA GLU A 72 2.74 17.01 -9.77
C GLU A 72 2.59 15.88 -10.78
N ILE A 73 2.22 14.67 -10.36
CA ILE A 73 1.95 13.55 -11.28
C ILE A 73 0.82 13.92 -12.27
N GLN A 74 -0.25 14.58 -11.79
CA GLN A 74 -1.34 15.04 -12.65
C GLN A 74 -0.88 16.03 -13.71
N ARG A 75 0.02 16.97 -13.34
CA ARG A 75 0.59 17.91 -14.31
C ARG A 75 1.45 17.22 -15.35
N SER A 76 2.14 16.14 -14.98
CA SER A 76 2.99 15.38 -15.91
C SER A 76 2.19 14.50 -16.87
N LEU A 77 1.06 13.92 -16.45
CA LEU A 77 0.32 12.93 -17.25
C LEU A 77 -1.06 13.39 -17.73
N GLU A 78 -1.52 14.56 -17.31
CA GLU A 78 -2.89 15.07 -17.58
C GLU A 78 -3.98 14.05 -17.20
N ARG A 79 -3.78 13.35 -16.08
CA ARG A 79 -4.70 12.35 -15.54
C ARG A 79 -5.40 12.82 -14.27
N SER A 80 -6.55 12.22 -13.98
CA SER A 80 -7.28 12.50 -12.73
C SER A 80 -6.58 11.87 -11.52
N ASP A 81 -6.75 12.47 -10.35
CA ASP A 81 -6.30 11.93 -9.06
C ASP A 81 -6.80 10.49 -8.83
N ARG A 82 -8.06 10.21 -9.16
CA ARG A 82 -8.65 8.87 -9.06
C ARG A 82 -7.90 7.86 -9.93
N HIS A 83 -7.55 8.26 -11.15
CA HIS A 83 -6.85 7.39 -12.08
C HIS A 83 -5.41 7.08 -11.63
N ILE A 84 -4.68 8.10 -11.17
CA ILE A 84 -3.32 7.92 -10.62
C ILE A 84 -3.34 7.00 -9.40
N LYS A 85 -4.30 7.21 -8.48
CA LYS A 85 -4.50 6.33 -7.31
C LYS A 85 -4.73 4.88 -7.72
N GLU A 86 -5.49 4.65 -8.78
CA GLU A 86 -5.75 3.31 -9.29
C GLU A 86 -4.50 2.67 -9.89
N MET A 87 -3.74 3.40 -10.71
CA MET A 87 -2.47 2.88 -11.26
C MET A 87 -1.47 2.55 -10.15
N VAL A 88 -1.32 3.42 -9.14
CA VAL A 88 -0.49 3.13 -7.97
C VAL A 88 -0.99 1.90 -7.20
N ARG A 89 -2.31 1.71 -7.10
CA ARG A 89 -2.90 0.52 -6.48
C ARG A 89 -2.53 -0.74 -7.28
N LEU A 90 -2.60 -0.71 -8.60
CA LEU A 90 -2.22 -1.83 -9.47
C LEU A 90 -0.73 -2.15 -9.33
N LEU A 91 0.16 -1.15 -9.35
CA LEU A 91 1.59 -1.36 -9.10
C LEU A 91 1.85 -2.09 -7.77
N ARG A 92 1.10 -1.78 -6.72
CA ARG A 92 1.22 -2.45 -5.41
C ARG A 92 0.64 -3.85 -5.38
N VAL A 93 -0.58 -4.03 -5.88
CA VAL A 93 -1.36 -5.26 -5.67
C VAL A 93 -1.04 -6.29 -6.74
N LYS A 94 -1.05 -5.88 -8.01
CA LYS A 94 -0.78 -6.75 -9.16
C LYS A 94 0.71 -6.99 -9.32
N HIS A 95 1.51 -5.93 -9.29
CA HIS A 95 2.96 -6.02 -9.56
C HIS A 95 3.83 -6.21 -8.32
N ARG A 96 3.25 -6.10 -7.12
CA ARG A 96 3.97 -6.17 -5.83
C ARG A 96 5.15 -5.19 -5.76
N ILE A 97 5.06 -4.07 -6.48
CA ILE A 97 6.03 -2.98 -6.42
C ILE A 97 5.73 -2.18 -5.15
N ARG A 98 6.77 -1.99 -4.34
CA ARG A 98 6.67 -1.33 -3.04
C ARG A 98 6.62 0.19 -3.22
N VAL A 99 5.44 0.69 -3.58
CA VAL A 99 5.16 2.13 -3.66
C VAL A 99 4.65 2.61 -2.31
N GLY A 100 5.39 3.48 -1.64
CA GLY A 100 4.97 4.16 -0.41
C GLY A 100 3.99 5.31 -0.68
N SER A 101 3.36 5.82 0.37
CA SER A 101 2.61 7.07 0.28
C SER A 101 2.62 7.83 1.60
N LEU A 102 2.88 9.13 1.54
CA LEU A 102 2.81 10.06 2.67
C LEU A 102 1.67 11.03 2.49
N ARG A 103 0.96 11.30 3.59
CA ARG A 103 0.03 12.42 3.66
C ARG A 103 0.82 13.66 4.06
N GLY A 104 0.75 14.71 3.26
CA GLY A 104 1.29 16.01 3.64
C GLY A 104 0.41 16.64 4.71
N SER A 105 1.03 17.17 5.77
CA SER A 105 0.32 18.00 6.77
C SER A 105 0.68 19.48 6.64
N ARG A 106 1.79 19.79 5.97
CA ARG A 106 2.32 21.13 5.70
C ARG A 106 2.87 21.19 4.28
N GLU A 107 2.74 22.34 3.63
CA GLU A 107 3.19 22.60 2.24
C GLU A 107 4.68 22.29 1.97
N ARG A 108 5.51 22.23 3.01
CA ARG A 108 6.97 22.02 2.89
C ARG A 108 7.44 20.59 3.16
N ASP A 109 6.55 19.70 3.60
CA ASP A 109 6.93 18.32 3.85
C ASP A 109 6.87 17.52 2.53
N ALA A 110 7.85 16.63 2.32
CA ALA A 110 7.75 15.63 1.26
C ALA A 110 6.44 14.85 1.45
N HIS A 111 5.60 14.79 0.40
CA HIS A 111 4.29 14.16 0.46
C HIS A 111 3.92 13.53 -0.89
N GLY A 112 2.97 12.61 -0.87
CA GLY A 112 2.56 11.86 -2.05
C GLY A 112 3.29 10.52 -2.17
N TYR A 113 3.67 10.11 -3.38
CA TYR A 113 4.10 8.75 -3.70
C TYR A 113 5.62 8.65 -3.88
N PHE A 114 6.19 7.50 -3.55
CA PHE A 114 7.61 7.20 -3.71
C PHE A 114 7.82 5.69 -3.81
N LEU A 115 8.95 5.24 -4.36
CA LEU A 115 9.37 3.84 -4.26
C LEU A 115 10.13 3.62 -2.95
N CYS A 116 9.72 2.63 -2.16
CA CYS A 116 10.40 2.32 -0.91
C CYS A 116 11.82 1.80 -1.18
N LEU A 117 12.79 2.35 -0.47
CA LEU A 117 14.19 1.92 -0.44
C LEU A 117 14.50 1.07 0.79
N THR A 118 13.82 1.33 1.90
CA THR A 118 14.11 0.64 3.17
C THR A 118 12.91 -0.12 3.71
N PRO A 119 13.12 -1.22 4.46
CA PRO A 119 12.03 -1.95 5.10
C PRO A 119 11.18 -1.04 6.00
N ARG A 120 11.83 -0.09 6.70
CA ARG A 120 11.17 0.90 7.55
C ARG A 120 10.12 1.72 6.79
N GLU A 121 10.41 2.12 5.55
CA GLU A 121 9.45 2.87 4.74
C GLU A 121 8.24 2.03 4.31
N VAL A 122 8.46 0.73 4.11
CA VAL A 122 7.35 -0.21 3.89
C VAL A 122 6.51 -0.33 5.15
N ASP A 123 7.13 -0.47 6.32
CA ASP A 123 6.41 -0.58 7.60
C ASP A 123 5.60 0.69 7.93
N VAL A 124 6.14 1.87 7.64
CA VAL A 124 5.41 3.15 7.73
C VAL A 124 4.21 3.15 6.79
N THR A 125 4.40 2.71 5.55
CA THR A 125 3.31 2.62 4.56
C THR A 125 2.23 1.65 5.02
N ILE A 126 2.60 0.48 5.56
CA ILE A 126 1.67 -0.51 6.08
C ILE A 126 0.91 0.04 7.29
N SER A 127 1.61 0.67 8.22
CA SER A 127 1.00 1.27 9.41
C SER A 127 -0.04 2.33 9.05
N ALA A 128 0.25 3.19 8.06
CA ALA A 128 -0.73 4.16 7.55
C ALA A 128 -1.97 3.48 6.95
N ARG A 129 -1.80 2.37 6.21
CA ARG A 129 -2.93 1.60 5.65
C ARG A 129 -3.74 0.89 6.74
N LEU A 130 -3.09 0.33 7.76
CA LEU A 130 -3.78 -0.25 8.90
C LEU A 130 -4.61 0.78 9.66
N ALA A 131 -4.11 2.01 9.80
CA ALA A 131 -4.88 3.12 10.37
C ALA A 131 -6.12 3.47 9.53
N GLU A 132 -6.00 3.48 8.19
CA GLU A 132 -7.14 3.68 7.27
C GLU A 132 -8.18 2.56 7.38
N VAL A 133 -7.74 1.30 7.46
CA VAL A 133 -8.62 0.13 7.67
C VAL A 133 -9.35 0.27 9.00
N ARG A 134 -8.64 0.60 10.08
CA ARG A 134 -9.25 0.83 11.40
C ARG A 134 -10.31 1.93 11.35
N SER A 135 -9.99 3.09 10.77
CA SER A 135 -10.94 4.21 10.65
C SER A 135 -12.18 3.80 9.84
N SER A 136 -12.01 3.03 8.77
CA SER A 136 -13.13 2.51 7.97
C SER A 136 -14.01 1.54 8.78
N LEU A 137 -13.42 0.69 9.61
CA LEU A 137 -14.15 -0.21 10.51
C LEU A 137 -14.96 0.55 11.57
N GLU A 138 -14.41 1.64 12.11
CA GLU A 138 -15.11 2.51 13.07
C GLU A 138 -16.36 3.15 12.41
N VAL A 139 -16.27 3.58 11.15
CA VAL A 139 -17.41 4.10 10.37
C VAL A 139 -18.46 3.01 10.13
N ILE A 140 -18.06 1.82 9.67
CA ILE A 140 -18.99 0.71 9.43
C ILE A 140 -19.71 0.31 10.73
N ASN A 141 -18.98 0.27 11.84
CA ASN A 141 -19.55 0.00 13.16
C ASN A 141 -20.62 1.03 13.55
N ALA A 142 -20.37 2.32 13.34
CA ALA A 142 -21.33 3.38 13.61
C ALA A 142 -22.59 3.26 12.74
N LEU A 143 -22.44 2.89 11.47
CA LEU A 143 -23.57 2.73 10.54
C LEU A 143 -24.41 1.46 10.81
N LYS A 144 -23.78 0.35 11.20
CA LYS A 144 -24.46 -0.93 11.45
C LYS A 144 -24.95 -1.12 12.89
N GLY A 145 -24.68 -0.18 13.78
CA GLY A 145 -25.15 -0.23 15.17
C GLY A 145 -24.47 -1.29 16.04
N GLY A 146 -23.26 -1.75 15.70
CA GLY A 146 -22.51 -2.70 16.53
C GLY A 146 -21.32 -3.39 15.86
N LEU A 147 -20.25 -3.59 16.63
CA LEU A 147 -18.93 -4.00 16.12
C LEU A 147 -18.93 -5.45 15.63
N SER A 148 -19.78 -6.29 16.23
CA SER A 148 -19.91 -7.71 15.86
C SER A 148 -20.39 -7.89 14.42
N HIS A 149 -21.39 -7.12 13.98
CA HIS A 149 -21.90 -7.18 12.60
C HIS A 149 -20.91 -6.60 11.58
N ALA A 150 -20.21 -5.52 11.94
CA ALA A 150 -19.18 -4.93 11.10
C ALA A 150 -18.01 -5.91 10.87
N LEU A 151 -17.53 -6.56 11.94
CA LEU A 151 -16.44 -7.52 11.85
C LEU A 151 -16.85 -8.81 11.13
N ALA A 152 -18.09 -9.30 11.30
CA ALA A 152 -18.58 -10.47 10.58
C ALA A 152 -18.63 -10.23 9.06
N GLU A 153 -19.12 -9.07 8.63
CA GLU A 153 -19.16 -8.67 7.21
C GLU A 153 -17.74 -8.56 6.63
N VAL A 154 -16.84 -7.87 7.33
CA VAL A 154 -15.46 -7.68 6.87
C VAL A 154 -14.72 -9.02 6.83
N ASN A 155 -14.92 -9.90 7.81
CA ASN A 155 -14.36 -11.26 7.77
C ASN A 155 -14.90 -12.06 6.59
N GLY A 156 -16.19 -11.91 6.25
CA GLY A 156 -16.77 -12.50 5.04
C GLY A 156 -16.08 -12.01 3.77
N GLN A 157 -15.90 -10.69 3.63
CA GLN A 157 -15.21 -10.08 2.49
C GLN A 157 -13.74 -10.50 2.40
N LEU A 158 -13.02 -10.55 3.52
CA LEU A 158 -11.62 -11.01 3.56
C LEU A 158 -11.50 -12.47 3.11
N ARG A 159 -12.43 -13.35 3.50
CA ARG A 159 -12.47 -14.74 3.02
C ARG A 159 -12.72 -14.83 1.51
N LEU A 160 -13.58 -13.98 0.96
CA LEU A 160 -13.80 -13.95 -0.50
C LEU A 160 -12.57 -13.45 -1.25
N LEU A 161 -11.85 -12.47 -0.70
CA LEU A 161 -10.68 -11.85 -1.35
C LEU A 161 -9.40 -12.70 -1.24
N PHE A 162 -9.22 -13.45 -0.15
CA PHE A 162 -7.97 -14.15 0.14
C PHE A 162 -8.13 -15.65 0.41
N GLY A 163 -9.36 -16.18 0.46
CA GLY A 163 -9.67 -17.53 0.95
C GLY A 163 -10.12 -18.55 -0.10
N GLY A 164 -9.80 -18.38 -1.38
CA GLY A 164 -10.22 -19.32 -2.43
C GLY A 164 -9.21 -20.45 -2.72
N GLU A 165 -9.25 -21.53 -1.92
CA GLU A 165 -9.06 -22.96 -2.28
C GLU A 165 -8.65 -23.77 -1.02
N THR A 166 -9.62 -24.14 -0.19
CA THR A 166 -9.52 -25.36 0.63
C THR A 166 -10.78 -26.17 0.43
N SER A 167 -10.92 -26.74 -0.76
CA SER A 167 -11.86 -27.82 -1.04
C SER A 167 -11.27 -28.71 -2.13
N ASN A 168 -10.32 -29.56 -1.75
CA ASN A 168 -10.07 -30.85 -2.36
C ASN A 168 -9.76 -31.81 -1.21
N GLY A 169 -10.83 -32.37 -0.66
CA GLY A 169 -10.81 -33.66 0.03
C GLY A 169 -11.32 -34.72 -0.94
#